data_AF-A0A4Y2HS39-F1
#
_entry.id   AF-A0A4Y2HS39-F1
#
_cell.length_a   1.000
_cell.length_b   1.000
_cell.length_c   1.000
_cell.angle_alpha   90.00
_cell.angle_beta   90.00
_cell.angle_gamma   90.00
#
_symmetry.space_group_name_H-M   'P 1'
#
loop_
_entity.id
_entity.type
_entity.pdbx_description
1 polymer ?
#
loop_
_entity_poly.entity_id
_entity_poly.type
_entity_poly.pdbx_seq_one_letter_code
_entity_poly.pdbx_strand_id
1 'polypeptide(L)'
;MVTSTLRFLVGYAVRMKETYETLKHMLASIEYSKNSWHICTNFKVIAVLVLLQAGYTKFCCFLCKWDSRNRKKHYIKKVWSKRQFLTPGVKNEENEALVASEKILLPSLHIKLGLMKNFVKAMDCGGS
;
A
#
# COMPACT_ATOMS: atom_id res chain seq x y z
N MET A 1 -13.22 -1.68 26.23
CA MET A 1 -12.01 -0.85 26.51
C MET A 1 -11.68 -0.04 25.28
N VAL A 2 -12.01 1.24 25.26
CA VAL A 2 -11.48 2.16 24.25
C VAL A 2 -10.07 2.51 24.72
N THR A 3 -9.05 1.88 24.15
CA THR A 3 -7.66 2.25 24.42
C THR A 3 -7.46 3.65 23.89
N SER A 4 -7.38 4.63 24.80
CA SER A 4 -7.09 6.02 24.45
C SER A 4 -5.77 6.05 23.70
N THR A 5 -5.82 6.22 22.38
CA THR A 5 -4.63 6.19 21.53
C THR A 5 -4.00 7.56 21.62
N LEU A 6 -2.94 7.69 22.39
CA LEU A 6 -2.18 8.94 22.49
C LEU A 6 -1.51 9.21 21.13
N ARG A 7 -1.85 10.35 20.50
CA ARG A 7 -1.32 10.75 19.20
C ARG A 7 -0.33 11.89 19.40
N PHE A 8 0.91 11.67 19.01
CA PHE A 8 1.95 12.70 19.00
C PHE A 8 2.25 13.11 17.57
N LEU A 9 2.40 14.42 17.35
CA LEU A 9 2.89 14.94 16.08
C LEU A 9 4.41 14.80 16.06
N VAL A 10 4.92 13.91 15.21
CA VAL A 10 6.37 13.66 15.06
C VAL A 10 6.99 14.63 14.03
N GLY A 11 6.20 15.14 13.09
CA GLY A 11 6.68 16.09 12.08
C GLY A 11 5.58 16.54 11.13
N TYR A 12 5.83 17.63 10.41
CA TYR A 12 4.91 18.21 9.42
C TYR A 12 5.68 18.81 8.25
N ALA A 13 5.17 18.64 7.03
CA ALA A 13 5.75 19.21 5.81
C ALA A 13 4.64 19.68 4.85
N VAL A 14 4.74 20.92 4.38
CA VAL A 14 3.69 21.59 3.57
C VAL A 14 3.90 21.40 2.06
N ARG A 15 5.15 21.31 1.62
CA ARG A 15 5.53 21.45 0.19
C ARG A 15 6.26 20.23 -0.38
N MET A 16 6.09 19.08 0.27
CA MET A 16 6.77 17.85 -0.11
C MET A 16 5.89 17.00 -1.01
N LYS A 17 6.44 16.53 -2.14
CA LYS A 17 5.77 15.59 -3.03
C LYS A 17 5.97 14.16 -2.50
N GLU A 18 4.98 13.30 -2.69
CA GLU A 18 5.06 11.88 -2.36
C GLU A 18 5.97 11.14 -3.38
N THR A 19 7.27 11.38 -3.30
CA THR A 19 8.30 10.68 -4.10
C THR A 19 9.16 9.81 -3.20
N TYR A 20 9.84 8.82 -3.80
CA TYR A 20 10.73 7.91 -3.09
C TYR A 20 11.80 8.67 -2.29
N GLU A 21 12.51 9.61 -2.93
CA GLU A 21 13.55 10.41 -2.27
C GLU A 21 13.02 11.23 -1.10
N THR A 22 11.83 11.82 -1.26
CA THR A 22 11.21 12.64 -0.23
C THR A 22 10.83 11.81 0.99
N LEU A 23 10.21 10.64 0.76
CA LEU A 23 9.84 9.73 1.85
C LEU A 23 11.07 9.12 2.52
N LYS A 24 12.13 8.80 1.76
CA LYS A 24 13.41 8.34 2.30
C LYS A 24 14.02 9.39 3.24
N HIS A 25 14.04 10.65 2.82
CA HIS A 25 14.51 11.76 3.65
C HIS A 25 13.66 11.93 4.92
N MET A 26 12.33 11.90 4.81
CA MET A 26 11.44 12.00 5.97
C MET A 26 11.67 10.87 6.98
N LEU A 27 11.80 9.62 6.52
CA LEU A 27 12.06 8.46 7.38
C LEU A 27 13.41 8.56 8.09
N ALA A 28 14.43 9.11 7.43
CA ALA A 28 15.72 9.39 8.04
C ALA A 28 15.62 10.47 9.13
N SER A 29 14.86 11.55 8.88
CA SER A 29 14.69 12.65 9.86
C SER A 29 14.01 12.23 11.16
N ILE A 30 13.16 11.20 11.13
CA ILE A 30 12.50 10.65 12.33
C ILE A 30 13.22 9.43 12.91
N GLU A 31 14.43 9.13 12.43
CA GLU A 31 15.24 7.98 12.82
C GLU A 31 14.45 6.66 12.78
N TYR A 32 13.66 6.46 11.71
CA TYR A 32 12.72 5.33 11.60
C TYR A 32 13.41 3.97 11.81
N SER A 33 14.67 3.82 11.38
CA SER A 33 15.44 2.58 11.55
C SER A 33 15.58 2.15 13.01
N LYS A 34 15.70 3.08 13.95
CA LYS A 34 15.78 2.79 15.39
C LYS A 34 14.42 2.43 15.98
N ASN A 35 13.39 3.13 15.51
CA ASN A 35 12.05 3.07 16.07
C ASN A 35 11.21 1.90 15.54
N SER A 36 11.39 1.54 14.25
CA SER A 36 10.72 0.43 13.58
C SER A 36 9.19 0.39 13.79
N TRP A 37 8.56 1.57 13.83
CA TRP A 37 7.13 1.74 14.08
C TRP A 37 6.27 1.16 12.96
N HIS A 38 5.04 0.77 13.31
CA HIS A 38 4.04 0.40 12.30
C HIS A 38 3.52 1.65 11.57
N ILE A 39 3.46 1.60 10.25
CA ILE A 39 3.02 2.71 9.39
C ILE A 39 1.62 2.41 8.86
N CYS A 40 0.69 3.34 9.05
CA CYS A 40 -0.62 3.32 8.41
C CYS A 40 -0.73 4.54 7.49
N THR A 41 -0.87 4.32 6.19
CA THR A 41 -0.94 5.39 5.19
C THR A 41 -1.77 4.96 3.98
N ASN A 42 -1.99 5.87 3.04
CA ASN A 42 -2.74 5.59 1.83
C ASN A 42 -2.00 4.59 0.91
N PHE A 43 -2.75 3.94 0.01
CA PHE A 43 -2.18 2.92 -0.89
C PHE A 43 -1.09 3.46 -1.84
N LYS A 44 -1.14 4.75 -2.19
CA LYS A 44 -0.15 5.37 -3.07
C LYS A 44 1.21 5.48 -2.37
N VAL A 45 1.23 5.95 -1.12
CA VAL A 45 2.44 6.03 -0.30
C VAL A 45 2.96 4.62 0.02
N ILE A 46 2.08 3.66 0.32
CA ILE A 46 2.48 2.25 0.48
C ILE A 46 3.19 1.73 -0.77
N ALA A 47 2.68 2.02 -1.96
CA ALA A 47 3.31 1.61 -3.20
C ALA A 47 4.73 2.20 -3.34
N VAL A 48 4.96 3.45 -2.92
CA VAL A 48 6.30 4.05 -2.94
C VAL A 48 7.22 3.44 -1.87
N LEU A 49 6.72 3.18 -0.66
CA LEU A 49 7.50 2.59 0.43
C LEU A 49 7.96 1.15 0.13
N VAL A 50 7.08 0.38 -0.51
CA VAL A 50 7.31 -1.03 -0.88
C VAL A 50 7.77 -1.18 -2.33
N LEU A 51 7.90 -0.07 -3.06
CA LEU A 51 8.33 0.01 -4.46
C LEU A 51 7.54 -0.81 -5.47
N LEU A 52 6.23 -0.85 -5.27
CA LEU A 52 5.34 -1.28 -6.34
C LEU A 52 5.33 -0.19 -7.43
N GLN A 53 5.67 -0.58 -8.67
CA GLN A 53 5.49 0.29 -9.83
C GLN A 53 4.06 0.86 -9.86
N ALA A 54 3.99 2.19 -10.00
CA ALA A 54 2.73 2.90 -10.11
C ALA A 54 1.97 2.49 -11.39
N GLY A 55 0.63 2.44 -11.30
CA GLY A 55 -0.25 2.14 -12.43
C GLY A 55 -0.92 0.77 -12.34
N TYR A 56 -1.63 0.40 -13.40
CA TYR A 56 -2.41 -0.85 -13.47
C TYR A 56 -1.51 -2.04 -13.84
N THR A 57 -0.60 -2.36 -12.94
CA THR A 57 0.37 -3.44 -13.14
C THR A 57 -0.28 -4.82 -12.91
N LYS A 58 0.31 -5.84 -13.54
CA LYS A 58 -0.19 -7.23 -13.46
C LYS A 58 -0.19 -7.76 -12.02
N PHE A 59 0.78 -7.35 -11.21
CA PHE A 59 0.97 -7.80 -9.82
C PHE A 59 0.94 -6.61 -8.85
N CYS A 60 -0.24 -5.98 -8.73
CA CYS A 60 -0.41 -4.76 -7.94
C CYS A 60 -0.46 -4.97 -6.41
N CYS A 61 -0.53 -6.21 -5.94
CA CYS A 61 -0.56 -6.49 -4.50
C CYS A 61 0.85 -6.62 -3.93
N PHE A 62 1.13 -5.89 -2.84
CA PHE A 62 2.41 -5.97 -2.12
C PHE A 62 2.51 -7.22 -1.25
N LEU A 63 1.39 -7.75 -0.75
CA LEU A 63 1.37 -8.92 0.14
C LEU A 63 1.46 -10.25 -0.61
N CYS A 64 0.86 -10.34 -1.79
CA CYS A 64 0.76 -11.59 -2.55
C CYS A 64 0.89 -11.39 -4.05
N LYS A 65 1.20 -12.47 -4.77
CA LYS A 65 1.35 -12.50 -6.23
C LYS A 65 -0.02 -12.61 -6.92
N TRP A 66 -0.96 -11.73 -6.56
CA TRP A 66 -2.28 -11.65 -7.19
C TRP A 66 -2.16 -11.11 -8.62
N ASP A 67 -2.67 -11.86 -9.59
CA ASP A 67 -2.64 -11.47 -11.00
C ASP A 67 -3.93 -10.73 -11.37
N SER A 68 -3.85 -9.40 -11.46
CA SER A 68 -4.99 -8.52 -11.77
C SER A 68 -5.58 -8.77 -13.17
N ARG A 69 -4.83 -9.39 -14.08
CA ARG A 69 -5.27 -9.66 -15.46
C ARG A 69 -5.99 -11.00 -15.60
N ASN A 70 -5.86 -11.91 -14.62
CA ASN A 70 -6.42 -13.26 -14.68
C ASN A 70 -7.88 -13.35 -14.20
N ARG A 71 -8.81 -12.76 -14.95
CA ARG A 71 -10.25 -12.72 -14.60
C ARG A 71 -10.86 -14.10 -14.34
N LYS A 72 -10.41 -15.15 -15.03
CA LYS A 72 -10.93 -16.51 -14.89
C LYS A 72 -10.67 -17.12 -13.51
N LYS A 73 -9.50 -16.82 -12.91
CA LYS A 73 -9.09 -17.43 -11.62
C LYS A 73 -9.34 -16.51 -10.42
N HIS A 74 -9.82 -15.27 -10.62
CA HIS A 74 -9.96 -14.26 -9.56
C HIS A 74 -10.80 -14.74 -8.37
N TYR A 75 -11.94 -15.38 -8.63
CA TYR A 75 -12.87 -15.81 -7.59
C TYR A 75 -12.74 -17.30 -7.23
N ILE A 76 -11.97 -18.06 -8.01
CA ILE A 76 -11.73 -19.50 -7.78
C ILE A 76 -10.55 -19.67 -6.82
N LYS A 77 -9.47 -18.92 -7.04
CA LYS A 77 -8.26 -19.01 -6.23
C LYS A 77 -8.35 -18.06 -5.04
N LYS A 78 -8.64 -18.62 -3.87
CA LYS A 78 -8.72 -17.88 -2.59
C LYS A 78 -7.34 -17.54 -2.01
N VAL A 79 -6.37 -18.44 -2.15
CA VAL A 79 -5.03 -18.28 -1.57
C VAL A 79 -4.01 -18.03 -2.68
N TRP A 80 -3.34 -16.88 -2.61
CA TRP A 80 -2.26 -16.50 -3.52
C TRP A 80 -0.92 -16.59 -2.82
N SER A 81 0.12 -16.96 -3.56
CA SER A 81 1.47 -17.09 -3.02
C SER A 81 1.95 -15.76 -2.44
N LYS A 82 2.46 -15.78 -1.20
CA LYS A 82 3.01 -14.59 -0.53
C LYS A 82 4.17 -14.02 -1.36
N ARG A 83 4.31 -12.69 -1.35
CA ARG A 83 5.51 -12.04 -1.85
C ARG A 83 6.58 -12.10 -0.75
N GLN A 84 7.65 -12.85 -1.00
CA GLN A 84 8.75 -13.02 -0.04
C GLN A 84 9.90 -12.04 -0.30
N PHE A 85 10.13 -11.69 -1.56
CA PHE A 85 11.21 -10.80 -1.96
C PHE A 85 10.66 -9.77 -2.94
N LEU A 86 11.02 -8.51 -2.68
CA LEU A 86 10.97 -7.45 -3.66
C LEU A 86 12.37 -7.43 -4.28
N THR A 87 12.59 -8.16 -5.36
CA THR A 87 13.91 -8.23 -6.02
C THR A 87 13.96 -7.11 -7.06
N PRO A 88 14.81 -6.08 -6.89
CA PRO A 88 14.91 -5.00 -7.86
C PRO A 88 15.17 -5.56 -9.26
N GLY A 89 14.41 -5.11 -10.26
CA GLY A 89 14.49 -5.57 -11.65
C GLY A 89 13.64 -6.80 -11.99
N VAL A 90 13.02 -7.49 -11.03
CA VAL A 90 12.14 -8.65 -11.28
C VAL A 90 10.71 -8.31 -10.87
N LYS A 91 9.78 -8.26 -11.84
CA LYS A 91 8.33 -8.03 -11.59
C LYS A 91 7.99 -6.67 -10.94
N ASN A 92 8.54 -5.59 -11.50
CA ASN A 92 8.09 -4.19 -11.31
C ASN A 92 8.58 -3.50 -10.01
N GLU A 93 9.82 -3.77 -9.59
CA GLU A 93 10.48 -3.14 -8.43
C GLU A 93 11.76 -2.44 -8.91
N GLU A 94 11.89 -1.12 -8.72
CA GLU A 94 12.99 -0.30 -9.29
C GLU A 94 14.11 0.05 -8.27
N ASN A 95 13.89 -0.09 -6.95
CA ASN A 95 14.81 0.34 -5.88
C ASN A 95 14.80 -0.64 -4.66
N GLU A 96 15.50 -0.32 -3.57
CA GLU A 96 15.41 -1.03 -2.27
C GLU A 96 14.22 -0.53 -1.44
N ALA A 97 13.44 -1.45 -0.84
CA ALA A 97 12.26 -1.09 -0.06
C ALA A 97 12.64 -0.25 1.19
N LEU A 98 11.98 0.89 1.38
CA LEU A 98 12.25 1.78 2.52
C LEU A 98 11.75 1.22 3.85
N VAL A 99 10.72 0.37 3.79
CA VAL A 99 10.04 -0.18 4.95
C VAL A 99 9.65 -1.63 4.68
N ALA A 100 9.87 -2.50 5.66
CA ALA A 100 9.44 -3.89 5.60
C ALA A 100 7.91 -3.99 5.47
N SER A 101 7.43 -4.87 4.59
CA SER A 101 5.99 -5.02 4.33
C SER A 101 5.18 -5.38 5.59
N GLU A 102 5.81 -6.06 6.53
CA GLU A 102 5.29 -6.48 7.83
C GLU A 102 5.02 -5.29 8.78
N LYS A 103 5.67 -4.14 8.54
CA LYS A 103 5.46 -2.92 9.31
C LYS A 103 4.33 -2.06 8.77
N ILE A 104 3.72 -2.44 7.65
CA ILE A 104 2.65 -1.67 7.02
C ILE A 104 1.29 -2.18 7.48
N LEU A 105 0.50 -1.28 8.04
CA LEU A 105 -0.90 -1.53 8.38
C LEU A 105 -1.79 -1.18 7.19
N LEU A 106 -2.73 -2.07 6.88
CA LEU A 106 -3.70 -1.83 5.82
C LEU A 106 -4.65 -0.70 6.22
N PRO A 107 -4.81 0.34 5.38
CA PRO A 107 -5.70 1.44 5.70
C PRO A 107 -7.17 1.02 5.52
N SER A 108 -7.80 0.60 6.62
CA SER A 108 -9.20 0.13 6.66
C SER A 108 -10.18 1.09 5.98
N LEU A 109 -10.01 2.40 6.19
CA LEU A 109 -10.86 3.42 5.58
C LEU A 109 -10.75 3.44 4.04
N HIS A 110 -9.53 3.41 3.49
CA HIS A 110 -9.34 3.42 2.04
C HIS A 110 -9.90 2.16 1.38
N ILE A 111 -9.82 1.00 2.04
CA ILE A 111 -10.43 -0.25 1.57
C ILE A 111 -11.95 -0.11 1.54
N LYS A 112 -12.56 0.37 2.65
CA LYS A 112 -14.01 0.54 2.74
C LYS A 112 -14.54 1.48 1.67
N LEU A 113 -13.87 2.62 1.47
CA LEU A 113 -14.24 3.59 0.42
C LEU A 113 -14.09 3.01 -0.99
N GLY A 114 -13.02 2.25 -1.25
CA GLY A 114 -12.81 1.58 -2.54
C GLY A 114 -13.88 0.53 -2.85
N LEU A 115 -14.26 -0.28 -1.86
CA LEU A 115 -15.34 -1.27 -2.00
C LEU A 115 -16.69 -0.59 -2.25
N MET A 116 -17.02 0.45 -1.49
CA MET A 116 -18.26 1.21 -1.66
C MET A 116 -18.35 1.82 -3.07
N LYS A 117 -17.25 2.39 -3.58
CA LYS A 117 -17.19 2.92 -4.94
C LYS A 117 -17.47 1.85 -6.00
N ASN A 118 -16.92 0.64 -5.84
CA ASN A 118 -17.17 -0.46 -6.75
C ASN A 118 -18.62 -0.98 -6.65
N PHE A 119 -19.16 -1.03 -5.43
CA PHE A 119 -20.55 -1.42 -5.18
C PHE A 119 -21.53 -0.47 -5.88
N VAL A 120 -21.38 0.84 -5.66
CA VAL A 120 -22.23 1.87 -6.30
C VAL A 120 -22.14 1.79 -7.82
N LYS A 121 -20.93 1.65 -8.40
CA LYS A 121 -20.77 1.48 -9.85
C LYS A 121 -21.47 0.25 -10.42
N ALA A 122 -21.57 -0.82 -9.64
CA ALA A 122 -22.27 -2.03 -10.07
C ALA A 122 -23.80 -1.90 -9.95
N MET A 123 -24.29 -1.00 -9.10
CA MET A 123 -25.73 -0.71 -8.99
C MET A 123 -26.26 0.09 -10.19
N ASP A 124 -25.43 0.92 -10.83
CA ASP A 124 -25.82 1.77 -11.99
C ASP A 124 -26.11 1.00 -13.31
N CYS A 125 -26.27 -0.32 -13.26
CA CYS A 125 -26.59 -1.14 -14.44
C CYS A 125 -28.10 -1.26 -14.75
N GLY A 126 -28.96 -0.49 -14.08
CA GLY A 126 -30.43 -0.64 -14.16
C GLY A 126 -31.21 0.66 -14.12
N GLY A 127 -30.74 1.71 -14.81
CA GLY A 127 -31.53 2.92 -15.01
C GLY A 127 -32.77 2.62 -15.86
N SER A 128 -33.91 2.42 -15.18
CA SER A 128 -35.23 2.83 -15.67
C SER A 128 -35.44 4.29 -15.29
#